data_AF-A0A644UK04-F1
#
_entry.id   AF-A0A644UK04-F1
#
_cell.length_a   1.000
_cell.length_b   1.000
_cell.length_c   1.000
_cell.angle_alpha   90.00
_cell.angle_beta   90.00
_cell.angle_gamma   90.00
#
_symmetry.space_group_name_H-M   'P 1'
#
loop_
_entity.id
_entity.type
_entity.pdbx_description
1 polymer ?
#
loop_
_entity_poly.entity_id
_entity_poly.type
_entity_poly.pdbx_seq_one_letter_code
_entity_poly.pdbx_strand_id
1 'polypeptide(L)'
;MDKMTNNWRFFRSISVQKQEVPIKCTIFRSIPVHFLGDIGLFTTFPEQIRSINVLTGQKRNNPAAFFRSISVHSSDIFSFLCTGKVNNTSTEMAGTVKDMSLIKQVLQLKQLGESNRGISRKLSINKETVNNYIKTFQLNTWTYEELLAKEDPEVERLFHAGNPAYSDPRLADFLTRLPYFKEQLGNPKLHVTRQLLYEEYKHAYPDGYGKSQFYFHLQQNLVAQKDCVAMLADTYNPAEKLMVDFAGDKLSYVDTQTGEIIKVEVFVACMPYSDYTYVICVPSQKSEDFIFAIRMCLEHLGGVPPILTPDNLKSAVISNDRHEPKLNKALEDMGNHYHFVVLPCDPKAPTQKALVEDKVRTTYNRIYAKLRGRTFYSIIELNRALWEQLSLFNKTRMQKRPYSREERFHAIEKDRLKPLPACIYEMKYYANLQVQSSCFIELRHDKTTHFYSAPYIHVGKKALVIFTRSNVSIYVDGMQVASHRRSYEYGHTYIKEHLASNCRAVMERSASYYITWAAHISPDCRDYISEVFNPKRTNQPEEVYYKLCASIMSLSRKYELAAINKTCRQCIECKVFSYRKFEAILKHNILHDSADEPTLCYQAPTPTDHANMRGSSYFQ
;
A
#
# COMPACT_ATOMS: atom_id res chain seq x y z
N MET A 1 -10.66 40.51 46.44
CA MET A 1 -9.71 39.48 46.92
C MET A 1 -9.66 38.27 45.99
N ASP A 2 -8.85 38.25 44.92
CA ASP A 2 -8.52 39.40 44.07
C ASP A 2 -8.12 39.06 42.63
N LYS A 3 -8.15 40.12 41.82
CA LYS A 3 -7.94 40.23 40.37
C LYS A 3 -6.58 39.71 39.87
N MET A 4 -6.59 39.26 38.61
CA MET A 4 -5.69 39.65 37.49
C MET A 4 -4.17 39.72 37.74
N THR A 5 -3.33 39.18 36.84
CA THR A 5 -2.91 39.98 35.66
C THR A 5 -2.29 39.14 34.53
N ASN A 6 -2.35 39.68 33.31
CA ASN A 6 -1.62 39.17 32.14
C ASN A 6 -0.14 39.56 32.20
N ASN A 7 0.70 38.87 31.43
CA ASN A 7 1.65 39.58 30.57
C ASN A 7 2.01 38.77 29.31
N TRP A 8 1.83 39.39 28.14
CA TRP A 8 2.31 38.86 26.85
C TRP A 8 3.73 39.34 26.59
N ARG A 9 4.49 38.60 25.76
CA ARG A 9 5.59 39.18 24.98
C ARG A 9 5.49 38.75 23.51
N PHE A 10 5.32 39.74 22.64
CA PHE A 10 5.46 39.58 21.20
C PHE A 10 6.92 39.28 20.84
N PHE A 11 7.12 38.51 19.77
CA PHE A 11 8.27 38.69 18.87
C PHE A 11 7.75 38.84 17.44
N ARG A 12 8.27 39.83 16.71
CA ARG A 12 7.87 40.12 15.33
C ARG A 12 8.73 39.33 14.34
N SER A 13 8.10 38.84 13.28
CA SER A 13 8.79 38.34 12.09
C SER A 13 9.53 39.47 11.36
N ILE A 14 10.77 39.21 10.95
CA ILE A 14 11.52 40.07 10.02
C ILE A 14 11.64 39.32 8.69
N SER A 15 11.05 39.86 7.64
CA SER A 15 11.19 39.33 6.28
C SER A 15 12.49 39.86 5.65
N VAL A 16 13.31 38.96 5.11
CA VAL A 16 14.51 39.32 4.33
C VAL A 16 14.33 38.78 2.91
N GLN A 17 14.11 39.68 1.96
CA GLN A 17 14.22 39.35 0.53
C GLN A 17 15.69 39.04 0.18
N LYS A 18 15.92 38.12 -0.75
CA LYS A 18 17.19 38.03 -1.47
C LYS A 18 16.93 37.93 -2.97
N GLN A 19 17.77 38.63 -3.73
CA GLN A 19 17.55 38.94 -5.13
C GLN A 19 17.64 37.70 -6.03
N GLU A 20 16.79 37.65 -7.05
CA GLU A 20 17.05 36.90 -8.27
C GLU A 20 18.15 37.62 -9.07
N VAL A 21 18.99 36.86 -9.77
CA VAL A 21 19.94 37.39 -10.76
C VAL A 21 19.71 36.65 -12.09
N PRO A 22 19.29 37.34 -13.16
CA PRO A 22 18.96 36.69 -14.42
C PRO A 22 20.19 36.53 -15.32
N ILE A 23 20.39 35.34 -15.88
CA ILE A 23 21.23 35.13 -17.07
C ILE A 23 20.42 34.34 -18.08
N LYS A 24 20.02 35.01 -19.18
CA LYS A 24 19.24 34.42 -20.27
C LYS A 24 19.73 34.97 -21.62
N CYS A 25 20.54 34.18 -22.32
CA CYS A 25 20.93 34.32 -23.73
C CYS A 25 21.68 33.05 -24.14
N THR A 26 21.65 32.55 -25.38
CA THR A 26 21.04 33.07 -26.62
C THR A 26 20.14 32.03 -27.32
N ILE A 27 19.34 32.49 -28.29
CA ILE A 27 18.52 31.66 -29.17
C ILE A 27 19.30 31.34 -30.46
N PHE A 28 19.18 30.13 -31.00
CA PHE A 28 19.31 29.91 -32.45
C PHE A 28 18.31 28.85 -32.97
N ARG A 29 18.11 28.81 -34.29
CA ARG A 29 16.90 28.27 -34.95
C ARG A 29 17.11 26.93 -35.70
N SER A 30 16.11 26.05 -35.54
CA SER A 30 15.47 25.15 -36.52
C SER A 30 16.18 24.70 -37.82
N ILE A 31 15.99 23.42 -38.18
CA ILE A 31 15.13 22.99 -39.32
C ILE A 31 14.84 21.47 -39.23
N PRO A 32 13.65 20.97 -39.62
CA PRO A 32 13.29 19.54 -39.54
C PRO A 32 13.41 18.79 -40.89
N VAL A 33 13.43 17.46 -40.84
CA VAL A 33 13.06 16.58 -41.96
C VAL A 33 12.24 15.40 -41.42
N HIS A 34 11.03 15.20 -41.93
CA HIS A 34 10.30 13.92 -41.83
C HIS A 34 10.56 13.10 -43.10
N PHE A 35 10.58 11.77 -42.98
CA PHE A 35 10.15 10.90 -44.07
C PHE A 35 9.41 9.67 -43.53
N LEU A 36 8.37 9.26 -44.24
CA LEU A 36 7.55 8.07 -44.00
C LEU A 36 7.97 6.96 -44.98
N GLY A 37 7.73 5.69 -44.63
CA GLY A 37 8.04 4.56 -45.50
C GLY A 37 7.75 3.21 -44.84
N ASP A 38 6.47 2.82 -44.84
CA ASP A 38 6.00 1.50 -44.42
C ASP A 38 6.02 0.48 -45.59
N ILE A 39 5.56 -0.76 -45.34
CA ILE A 39 5.48 -1.94 -46.26
C ILE A 39 6.80 -2.77 -46.32
N GLY A 40 6.80 -4.11 -46.19
CA GLY A 40 5.73 -5.07 -45.86
C GLY A 40 6.02 -6.50 -46.36
N LEU A 41 5.36 -7.51 -45.77
CA LEU A 41 5.46 -8.99 -46.04
C LEU A 41 6.74 -9.66 -45.49
N PHE A 42 6.72 -10.73 -44.68
CA PHE A 42 6.17 -12.12 -44.83
C PHE A 42 6.84 -12.88 -46.00
N THR A 43 7.46 -14.08 -45.89
CA THR A 43 7.60 -15.10 -44.80
C THR A 43 9.00 -15.81 -44.97
N THR A 44 9.46 -16.95 -44.41
CA THR A 44 8.92 -18.15 -43.71
C THR A 44 10.03 -18.85 -42.87
N PHE A 45 9.67 -19.82 -42.01
CA PHE A 45 10.53 -20.94 -41.52
C PHE A 45 10.31 -22.19 -42.43
N PRO A 46 11.23 -23.17 -42.56
CA PRO A 46 11.77 -24.08 -41.51
C PRO A 46 13.32 -24.14 -41.47
N GLU A 47 14.03 -24.70 -40.48
CA GLU A 47 13.91 -25.87 -39.59
C GLU A 47 14.46 -27.22 -40.16
N GLN A 48 15.20 -27.95 -39.29
CA GLN A 48 15.69 -29.35 -39.38
C GLN A 48 16.90 -29.73 -40.27
N ILE A 49 18.08 -29.68 -39.63
CA ILE A 49 19.00 -30.83 -39.40
C ILE A 49 19.01 -31.96 -40.45
N ARG A 50 20.16 -32.15 -41.12
CA ARG A 50 20.87 -33.45 -41.17
C ARG A 50 22.37 -33.28 -41.49
N SER A 51 23.13 -34.35 -41.27
CA SER A 51 24.59 -34.41 -41.23
C SER A 51 25.20 -35.17 -42.42
N ILE A 52 26.53 -35.40 -42.38
CA ILE A 52 27.35 -36.26 -43.29
C ILE A 52 27.78 -35.52 -44.59
N ASN A 53 29.00 -34.97 -44.71
CA ASN A 53 30.37 -35.58 -44.80
C ASN A 53 30.77 -35.90 -46.27
N VAL A 54 32.08 -35.96 -46.57
CA VAL A 54 32.70 -36.33 -47.89
C VAL A 54 32.51 -35.27 -49.02
N LEU A 55 33.46 -34.92 -49.90
CA LEU A 55 34.94 -34.82 -49.94
C LEU A 55 35.34 -34.22 -51.32
N THR A 56 36.65 -33.95 -51.55
CA THR A 56 37.23 -33.36 -52.81
C THR A 56 36.81 -31.90 -53.08
N GLY A 57 37.54 -31.03 -53.77
CA GLY A 57 38.85 -31.02 -54.47
C GLY A 57 38.91 -29.69 -55.28
N GLN A 58 40.03 -29.07 -55.69
CA GLN A 58 41.44 -29.46 -55.74
C GLN A 58 42.37 -28.23 -55.54
N LYS A 59 43.69 -28.47 -55.40
CA LYS A 59 44.87 -27.77 -56.01
C LYS A 59 44.68 -26.31 -56.53
N ARG A 60 45.65 -25.38 -56.38
CA ARG A 60 47.12 -25.54 -56.34
C ARG A 60 47.83 -24.22 -55.95
N ASN A 61 48.89 -24.26 -55.14
CA ASN A 61 50.24 -23.72 -55.43
C ASN A 61 51.15 -23.65 -54.18
N ASN A 62 52.39 -24.13 -54.32
CA ASN A 62 53.52 -23.98 -53.38
C ASN A 62 54.66 -23.23 -54.12
N PRO A 63 55.60 -22.61 -53.40
CA PRO A 63 56.84 -23.33 -53.07
C PRO A 63 57.08 -23.36 -51.53
N ALA A 64 57.41 -24.47 -50.88
CA ALA A 64 58.45 -25.49 -51.12
C ALA A 64 59.85 -25.07 -50.58
N ALA A 65 60.12 -25.47 -49.33
CA ALA A 65 61.45 -25.65 -48.76
C ALA A 65 61.46 -26.96 -47.94
N PHE A 66 62.58 -27.69 -47.92
CA PHE A 66 62.65 -29.05 -47.38
C PHE A 66 62.71 -29.05 -45.83
N PHE A 67 61.91 -29.84 -45.11
CA PHE A 67 61.94 -31.31 -44.97
C PHE A 67 63.24 -31.90 -44.39
N ARG A 68 63.21 -32.23 -43.09
CA ARG A 68 63.65 -33.53 -42.56
C ARG A 68 62.55 -34.07 -41.65
N SER A 69 62.33 -35.38 -41.68
CA SER A 69 61.24 -36.07 -41.00
C SER A 69 61.75 -37.22 -40.13
N ILE A 70 60.91 -37.60 -39.15
CA ILE A 70 60.74 -38.92 -38.48
C ILE A 70 59.83 -38.58 -37.27
N SER A 71 58.51 -38.68 -37.44
CA SER A 71 57.66 -39.86 -37.19
C SER A 71 57.22 -39.97 -35.73
N VAL A 72 55.90 -40.06 -35.52
CA VAL A 72 55.23 -40.26 -34.22
C VAL A 72 54.82 -41.74 -34.11
N HIS A 73 54.45 -42.15 -32.88
CA HIS A 73 54.05 -43.48 -32.38
C HIS A 73 55.21 -44.26 -31.73
N SER A 74 55.25 -44.55 -30.42
CA SER A 74 54.24 -44.92 -29.39
C SER A 74 54.06 -46.42 -29.18
N SER A 75 54.96 -47.03 -28.40
CA SER A 75 54.72 -48.24 -27.60
C SER A 75 55.80 -48.37 -26.51
N ASP A 76 55.48 -49.10 -25.44
CA ASP A 76 56.25 -49.14 -24.20
C ASP A 76 57.53 -50.00 -24.25
N ILE A 77 58.55 -49.59 -23.48
CA ILE A 77 59.50 -50.50 -22.80
C ILE A 77 60.15 -49.77 -21.60
N PHE A 78 60.36 -50.57 -20.54
CA PHE A 78 61.16 -50.36 -19.32
C PHE A 78 62.47 -49.53 -19.52
N SER A 79 63.08 -48.83 -18.54
CA SER A 79 63.07 -49.01 -17.07
C SER A 79 63.81 -47.90 -16.28
N PHE A 80 63.39 -47.71 -15.01
CA PHE A 80 64.19 -47.37 -13.81
C PHE A 80 64.79 -45.97 -13.56
N LEU A 81 65.09 -45.76 -12.26
CA LEU A 81 65.81 -44.65 -11.61
C LEU A 81 65.16 -43.25 -11.61
N CYS A 82 64.26 -43.01 -10.65
CA CYS A 82 64.24 -41.75 -9.90
C CYS A 82 63.62 -41.96 -8.50
N THR A 83 64.40 -41.69 -7.44
CA THR A 83 64.01 -41.93 -6.04
C THR A 83 63.30 -40.74 -5.40
N GLY A 84 62.40 -41.01 -4.44
CA GLY A 84 62.02 -40.04 -3.40
C GLY A 84 60.99 -38.97 -3.78
N LYS A 85 59.70 -39.34 -3.83
CA LYS A 85 58.62 -38.37 -3.58
C LYS A 85 58.59 -38.00 -2.09
N VAL A 86 59.32 -36.95 -1.72
CA VAL A 86 59.10 -36.25 -0.45
C VAL A 86 57.78 -35.47 -0.58
N ASN A 87 56.80 -35.78 0.28
CA ASN A 87 55.52 -35.08 0.30
C ASN A 87 55.67 -33.70 0.96
N ASN A 88 56.21 -32.73 0.21
CA ASN A 88 56.23 -31.33 0.62
C ASN A 88 54.82 -30.72 0.54
N THR A 89 54.04 -30.85 1.61
CA THR A 89 52.75 -30.18 1.80
C THR A 89 52.95 -28.69 2.14
N SER A 90 53.52 -27.92 1.20
CA SER A 90 53.77 -26.48 1.37
C SER A 90 52.51 -25.65 1.12
N THR A 91 51.56 -25.67 2.05
CA THR A 91 50.38 -24.80 2.04
C THR A 91 50.72 -23.37 2.52
N GLU A 92 51.70 -22.71 1.90
CA GLU A 92 51.96 -21.29 2.12
C GLU A 92 51.12 -20.45 1.16
N MET A 93 50.08 -19.78 1.67
CA MET A 93 49.37 -18.76 0.90
C MET A 93 50.18 -17.45 0.89
N ALA A 94 50.44 -16.94 -0.32
CA ALA A 94 51.07 -15.63 -0.52
C ALA A 94 50.21 -14.53 0.11
N GLY A 95 50.83 -13.65 0.91
CA GLY A 95 50.16 -12.55 1.61
C GLY A 95 49.76 -12.82 3.06
N THR A 96 50.05 -14.01 3.61
CA THR A 96 50.00 -14.22 5.06
C THR A 96 51.12 -13.44 5.75
N VAL A 97 50.77 -12.54 6.67
CA VAL A 97 51.74 -11.90 7.58
C VAL A 97 52.35 -12.99 8.46
N LYS A 98 53.68 -12.97 8.62
CA LYS A 98 54.39 -13.84 9.56
C LYS A 98 54.44 -13.15 10.92
N ASP A 99 54.44 -13.93 11.99
CA ASP A 99 54.52 -13.43 13.37
C ASP A 99 55.71 -12.47 13.56
N MET A 100 55.49 -11.30 14.15
CA MET A 100 56.53 -10.27 14.30
C MET A 100 57.61 -10.67 15.30
N SER A 101 57.29 -11.47 16.32
CA SER A 101 58.28 -12.09 17.21
C SER A 101 59.29 -12.94 16.42
N LEU A 102 58.82 -13.60 15.36
CA LEU A 102 59.62 -14.42 14.45
C LEU A 102 60.44 -13.54 13.48
N ILE A 103 59.92 -12.38 13.06
CA ILE A 103 60.68 -11.37 12.31
C ILE A 103 61.77 -10.70 13.17
N LYS A 104 61.53 -10.47 14.47
CA LYS A 104 62.58 -10.04 15.42
C LYS A 104 63.72 -11.06 15.51
N GLN A 105 63.42 -12.36 15.51
CA GLN A 105 64.45 -13.42 15.46
C GLN A 105 65.23 -13.42 14.12
N VAL A 106 64.58 -13.12 12.99
CA VAL A 106 65.27 -12.90 11.70
C VAL A 106 66.29 -11.76 11.80
N LEU A 107 65.90 -10.65 12.43
CA LEU A 107 66.78 -9.49 12.62
C LEU A 107 67.94 -9.79 13.58
N GLN A 108 67.69 -10.45 14.71
CA GLN A 108 68.74 -10.87 15.67
C GLN A 108 69.77 -11.81 15.02
N LEU A 109 69.32 -12.85 14.31
CA LEU A 109 70.24 -13.75 13.61
C LEU A 109 71.03 -13.00 12.52
N LYS A 110 70.43 -12.01 11.85
CA LYS A 110 71.12 -11.17 10.87
C LYS A 110 72.20 -10.29 11.51
N GLN A 111 71.94 -9.71 12.68
CA GLN A 111 72.90 -8.96 13.49
C GLN A 111 74.08 -9.83 13.94
N LEU A 112 73.82 -11.10 14.27
CA LEU A 112 74.82 -12.13 14.57
C LEU A 112 75.58 -12.66 13.32
N GLY A 113 75.42 -12.03 12.15
CA GLY A 113 76.17 -12.33 10.94
C GLY A 113 75.62 -13.49 10.09
N GLU A 114 74.47 -14.07 10.42
CA GLU A 114 73.96 -15.22 9.68
C GLU A 114 73.61 -14.91 8.22
N SER A 115 73.84 -15.90 7.36
CA SER A 115 73.42 -15.85 5.97
C SER A 115 71.89 -15.98 5.87
N ASN A 116 71.24 -15.33 4.90
CA ASN A 116 69.79 -15.44 4.74
C ASN A 116 69.35 -16.90 4.48
N ARG A 117 70.24 -17.73 3.89
CA ARG A 117 70.08 -19.19 3.75
C ARG A 117 70.24 -19.96 5.07
N GLY A 118 70.98 -19.44 6.04
CA GLY A 118 71.09 -19.96 7.40
C GLY A 118 69.84 -19.65 8.22
N ILE A 119 69.44 -18.37 8.26
CA ILE A 119 68.21 -17.89 8.92
C ILE A 119 66.97 -18.65 8.45
N SER A 120 66.79 -18.78 7.13
CA SER A 120 65.69 -19.55 6.53
C SER A 120 65.62 -21.00 7.01
N ARG A 121 66.76 -21.67 7.21
CA ARG A 121 66.84 -23.04 7.74
C ARG A 121 66.65 -23.13 9.26
N LYS A 122 67.12 -22.14 10.02
CA LYS A 122 66.98 -22.11 11.50
C LYS A 122 65.55 -21.81 11.95
N LEU A 123 64.84 -20.92 11.24
CA LEU A 123 63.50 -20.44 11.60
C LEU A 123 62.38 -21.05 10.72
N SER A 124 62.69 -22.02 9.86
CA SER A 124 61.76 -22.68 8.93
C SER A 124 60.93 -21.71 8.06
N ILE A 125 61.50 -20.54 7.73
CA ILE A 125 60.87 -19.53 6.87
C ILE A 125 61.37 -19.71 5.45
N ASN A 126 60.48 -19.50 4.48
CA ASN A 126 60.85 -19.30 3.09
C ASN A 126 61.95 -18.22 2.93
N LYS A 127 63.01 -18.57 2.19
CA LYS A 127 64.19 -17.73 1.94
C LYS A 127 63.83 -16.39 1.28
N GLU A 128 62.85 -16.38 0.39
CA GLU A 128 62.42 -15.18 -0.32
C GLU A 128 61.69 -14.22 0.63
N THR A 129 60.96 -14.74 1.62
CA THR A 129 60.38 -13.96 2.73
C THR A 129 61.48 -13.31 3.58
N VAL A 130 62.51 -14.08 3.98
CA VAL A 130 63.68 -13.53 4.71
C VAL A 130 64.37 -12.42 3.91
N ASN A 131 64.57 -12.63 2.60
CA ASN A 131 65.15 -11.62 1.71
C ASN A 131 64.31 -10.34 1.66
N ASN A 132 62.98 -10.45 1.62
CA ASN A 132 62.10 -9.28 1.59
C ASN A 132 62.16 -8.47 2.90
N TYR A 133 62.05 -9.11 4.07
CA TYR A 133 62.15 -8.41 5.35
C TYR A 133 63.52 -7.73 5.54
N ILE A 134 64.63 -8.43 5.23
CA ILE A 134 65.96 -7.82 5.30
C ILE A 134 66.15 -6.69 4.28
N LYS A 135 65.56 -6.78 3.09
CA LYS A 135 65.59 -5.70 2.10
C LYS A 135 64.81 -4.46 2.57
N THR A 136 63.62 -4.64 3.14
CA THR A 136 62.84 -3.52 3.73
C THR A 136 63.59 -2.86 4.89
N PHE A 137 64.21 -3.66 5.76
CA PHE A 137 65.06 -3.15 6.84
C PHE A 137 66.23 -2.30 6.31
N GLN A 138 66.96 -2.79 5.30
CA GLN A 138 68.07 -2.07 4.67
C GLN A 138 67.65 -0.80 3.93
N LEU A 139 66.47 -0.80 3.28
CA LEU A 139 65.95 0.37 2.55
C LEU A 139 65.53 1.52 3.48
N ASN A 140 65.07 1.20 4.70
CA ASN A 140 64.50 2.18 5.63
C ASN A 140 65.49 2.68 6.70
N THR A 141 66.76 2.25 6.63
CA THR A 141 67.87 2.70 7.53
C THR A 141 67.60 2.54 9.03
N TRP A 142 66.76 1.57 9.42
CA TRP A 142 66.47 1.28 10.83
C TRP A 142 67.66 0.65 11.56
N THR A 143 67.81 0.92 12.86
CA THR A 143 68.74 0.15 13.70
C THR A 143 68.08 -1.14 14.20
N TYR A 144 68.90 -2.14 14.55
CA TYR A 144 68.40 -3.39 15.12
C TYR A 144 67.77 -3.17 16.50
N GLU A 145 68.35 -2.30 17.33
CA GLU A 145 67.93 -2.04 18.70
C GLU A 145 66.54 -1.38 18.76
N GLU A 146 66.28 -0.39 17.89
CA GLU A 146 64.97 0.28 17.79
C GLU A 146 63.81 -0.67 17.45
N LEU A 147 64.04 -1.67 16.58
CA LEU A 147 63.00 -2.62 16.18
C LEU A 147 62.80 -3.75 17.19
N LEU A 148 63.85 -4.12 17.93
CA LEU A 148 63.75 -5.14 18.98
C LEU A 148 63.10 -4.59 20.26
N ALA A 149 63.28 -3.30 20.56
CA ALA A 149 62.64 -2.61 21.67
C ALA A 149 61.15 -2.25 21.46
N LYS A 150 60.62 -2.44 20.24
CA LYS A 150 59.23 -2.12 19.89
C LYS A 150 58.28 -3.30 20.07
N GLU A 151 57.04 -3.02 20.45
CA GLU A 151 55.99 -4.05 20.50
C GLU A 151 55.62 -4.56 19.11
N ASP A 152 55.19 -5.83 19.04
CA ASP A 152 54.96 -6.53 17.77
C ASP A 152 54.00 -5.79 16.80
N PRO A 153 52.88 -5.17 17.24
CA PRO A 153 52.02 -4.37 16.36
C PRO A 153 52.69 -3.11 15.78
N GLU A 154 53.69 -2.53 16.45
CA GLU A 154 54.47 -1.43 15.87
C GLU A 154 55.42 -1.93 14.78
N VAL A 155 56.05 -3.09 15.01
CA VAL A 155 56.96 -3.72 14.04
C VAL A 155 56.18 -4.18 12.80
N GLU A 156 54.96 -4.71 12.96
CA GLU A 156 54.08 -5.04 11.84
C GLU A 156 53.77 -3.79 11.01
N ARG A 157 53.36 -2.69 11.66
CA ARG A 157 53.04 -1.41 11.00
C ARG A 157 54.24 -0.84 10.23
N LEU A 158 55.46 -1.02 10.72
CA LEU A 158 56.67 -0.56 10.04
C LEU A 158 56.98 -1.39 8.79
N PHE A 159 57.00 -2.73 8.89
CA PHE A 159 57.27 -3.58 7.73
C PHE A 159 56.14 -3.62 6.70
N HIS A 160 54.89 -3.36 7.12
CA HIS A 160 53.69 -3.38 6.27
C HIS A 160 53.06 -1.99 6.09
N ALA A 161 53.88 -0.94 6.00
CA ALA A 161 53.47 0.47 5.83
C ALA A 161 52.65 0.80 4.55
N GLY A 162 52.34 -0.20 3.73
CA GLY A 162 51.56 -0.11 2.50
C GLY A 162 52.43 0.06 1.25
N ASN A 163 52.07 -0.64 0.17
CA ASN A 163 52.61 -0.32 -1.15
C ASN A 163 52.06 1.03 -1.64
N PRO A 164 52.84 1.83 -2.41
CA PRO A 164 52.31 2.98 -3.12
C PRO A 164 51.19 2.51 -4.05
N ALA A 165 49.95 2.93 -3.78
CA ALA A 165 48.74 2.23 -4.24
C ALA A 165 48.42 2.36 -5.74
N TYR A 166 49.23 3.11 -6.51
CA TYR A 166 48.83 3.72 -7.77
C TYR A 166 49.88 3.51 -8.86
N SER A 167 49.85 2.33 -9.49
CA SER A 167 50.63 2.01 -10.71
C SER A 167 49.77 1.37 -11.81
N ASP A 168 48.45 1.41 -11.66
CA ASP A 168 47.47 0.80 -12.56
C ASP A 168 46.79 1.89 -13.42
N PRO A 169 46.88 1.85 -14.77
CA PRO A 169 46.28 2.87 -15.63
C PRO A 169 44.74 2.94 -15.51
N ARG A 170 44.07 1.87 -15.06
CA ARG A 170 42.61 1.85 -14.85
C ARG A 170 42.16 2.82 -13.73
N LEU A 171 43.10 3.24 -12.87
CA LEU A 171 42.83 4.24 -11.85
C LEU A 171 42.50 5.61 -12.46
N ALA A 172 43.11 5.97 -13.60
CA ALA A 172 42.87 7.27 -14.23
C ALA A 172 41.40 7.43 -14.64
N ASP A 173 40.83 6.44 -15.32
CA ASP A 173 39.40 6.38 -15.66
C ASP A 173 38.51 6.40 -14.40
N PHE A 174 38.86 5.58 -13.39
CA PHE A 174 38.12 5.55 -12.13
C PHE A 174 38.10 6.91 -11.41
N LEU A 175 39.23 7.64 -11.41
CA LEU A 175 39.33 8.99 -10.84
C LEU A 175 38.58 10.03 -11.68
N THR A 176 38.57 9.91 -13.01
CA THR A 176 37.74 10.76 -13.89
C THR A 176 36.24 10.58 -13.62
N ARG A 177 35.80 9.36 -13.26
CA ARG A 177 34.40 9.05 -12.90
C ARG A 177 34.06 9.29 -11.43
N LEU A 178 35.06 9.50 -10.57
CA LEU A 178 34.89 9.71 -9.13
C LEU A 178 33.96 10.88 -8.75
N PRO A 179 33.93 12.04 -9.45
CA PRO A 179 32.98 13.11 -9.15
C PRO A 179 31.53 12.64 -9.31
N TYR A 180 31.20 11.93 -10.39
CA TYR A 180 29.88 11.34 -10.62
C TYR A 180 29.52 10.33 -9.53
N PHE A 181 30.44 9.42 -9.18
CA PHE A 181 30.21 8.48 -8.06
C PHE A 181 29.98 9.19 -6.73
N LYS A 182 30.69 10.31 -6.46
CA LYS A 182 30.50 11.14 -5.26
C LYS A 182 29.18 11.92 -5.28
N GLU A 183 28.72 12.38 -6.44
CA GLU A 183 27.41 13.05 -6.58
C GLU A 183 26.25 12.08 -6.35
N GLN A 184 26.27 10.92 -7.02
CA GLN A 184 25.22 9.89 -6.90
C GLN A 184 25.13 9.30 -5.48
N LEU A 185 26.25 9.14 -4.78
CA LEU A 185 26.27 8.73 -3.36
C LEU A 185 26.03 9.89 -2.37
N GLY A 186 26.27 11.13 -2.80
CA GLY A 186 26.24 12.33 -1.96
C GLY A 186 24.85 12.96 -1.86
N ASN A 187 24.01 12.82 -2.90
CA ASN A 187 22.63 13.28 -2.88
C ASN A 187 21.72 12.24 -2.17
N PRO A 188 21.21 12.51 -0.95
CA PRO A 188 20.49 11.50 -0.18
C PRO A 188 19.21 11.02 -0.85
N LYS A 189 18.61 11.81 -1.75
CA LYS A 189 17.33 11.51 -2.41
C LYS A 189 17.45 10.49 -3.54
N LEU A 190 18.67 10.20 -4.02
CA LEU A 190 18.89 9.25 -5.11
C LEU A 190 19.05 7.80 -4.61
N HIS A 191 19.40 7.63 -3.33
CA HIS A 191 19.52 6.34 -2.65
C HIS A 191 20.37 5.32 -3.42
N VAL A 192 21.43 5.79 -4.08
CA VAL A 192 22.29 4.93 -4.90
C VAL A 192 23.23 4.13 -4.00
N THR A 193 23.35 2.83 -4.27
CA THR A 193 24.32 1.98 -3.56
C THR A 193 25.63 1.86 -4.32
N ARG A 194 26.73 1.67 -3.59
CA ARG A 194 28.06 1.30 -4.14
C ARG A 194 28.00 0.03 -5.02
N GLN A 195 27.00 -0.84 -4.81
CA GLN A 195 26.76 -1.99 -5.68
C GLN A 195 26.15 -1.61 -7.02
N LEU A 196 25.13 -0.74 -7.03
CA LEU A 196 24.51 -0.28 -8.27
C LEU A 196 25.54 0.46 -9.15
N LEU A 197 26.35 1.34 -8.56
CA LEU A 197 27.44 2.02 -9.27
C LEU A 197 28.49 1.05 -9.83
N TYR A 198 28.72 -0.11 -9.19
CA TYR A 198 29.61 -1.14 -9.75
C TYR A 198 28.97 -1.86 -10.93
N GLU A 199 27.67 -2.14 -10.87
CA GLU A 199 26.91 -2.80 -11.94
C GLU A 199 26.81 -1.85 -13.16
N GLU A 200 26.51 -0.56 -12.93
CA GLU A 200 26.57 0.51 -13.93
C GLU A 200 28.00 0.69 -14.49
N TYR A 201 29.04 0.75 -13.66
CA TYR A 201 30.45 0.85 -14.08
C TYR A 201 30.91 -0.34 -14.93
N LYS A 202 30.59 -1.58 -14.53
CA LYS A 202 31.04 -2.79 -15.23
C LYS A 202 30.27 -3.03 -16.54
N HIS A 203 29.04 -2.51 -16.65
CA HIS A 203 28.31 -2.44 -17.92
C HIS A 203 28.87 -1.35 -18.85
N ALA A 204 29.31 -0.21 -18.30
CA ALA A 204 29.92 0.88 -19.08
C ALA A 204 31.37 0.59 -19.50
N TYR A 205 32.10 -0.22 -18.73
CA TYR A 205 33.50 -0.55 -18.98
C TYR A 205 33.82 -2.03 -18.64
N PRO A 206 33.65 -2.96 -19.60
CA PRO A 206 33.82 -4.39 -19.39
C PRO A 206 35.21 -4.81 -18.88
N ASP A 207 36.28 -4.10 -19.24
CA ASP A 207 37.66 -4.38 -18.78
C ASP A 207 38.02 -3.66 -17.47
N GLY A 208 37.06 -2.95 -16.87
CA GLY A 208 37.22 -2.23 -15.62
C GLY A 208 37.50 -3.11 -14.40
N TYR A 209 37.85 -2.47 -13.29
CA TYR A 209 38.14 -3.12 -12.01
C TYR A 209 37.13 -4.20 -11.61
N GLY A 210 37.60 -5.29 -11.00
CA GLY A 210 36.73 -6.28 -10.40
C GLY A 210 36.01 -5.73 -9.16
N LYS A 211 34.87 -6.30 -8.79
CA LYS A 211 33.99 -5.85 -7.68
C LYS A 211 34.76 -5.47 -6.40
N SER A 212 35.70 -6.31 -5.97
CA SER A 212 36.52 -6.07 -4.78
C SER A 212 37.46 -4.87 -4.92
N GLN A 213 38.07 -4.66 -6.10
CA GLN A 213 38.97 -3.54 -6.38
C GLN A 213 38.20 -2.22 -6.53
N PHE A 214 37.09 -2.23 -7.28
CA PHE A 214 36.20 -1.07 -7.39
C PHE A 214 35.66 -0.66 -6.02
N TYR A 215 35.23 -1.63 -5.18
CA TYR A 215 34.86 -1.34 -3.81
C TYR A 215 36.03 -0.81 -2.99
N PHE A 216 37.24 -1.37 -3.09
CA PHE A 216 38.42 -0.92 -2.35
C PHE A 216 38.77 0.54 -2.66
N HIS A 217 38.94 0.91 -3.94
CA HIS A 217 39.27 2.28 -4.33
C HIS A 217 38.14 3.27 -4.01
N LEU A 218 36.87 2.87 -4.19
CA LEU A 218 35.72 3.67 -3.77
C LEU A 218 35.63 3.79 -2.24
N GLN A 219 36.09 2.79 -1.48
CA GLN A 219 36.11 2.85 -0.02
C GLN A 219 37.19 3.79 0.50
N GLN A 220 38.41 3.71 -0.03
CA GLN A 220 39.50 4.63 0.32
C GLN A 220 39.08 6.09 0.11
N ASN A 221 38.37 6.37 -1.00
CA ASN A 221 37.86 7.70 -1.34
C ASN A 221 36.63 8.18 -0.53
N LEU A 222 36.06 7.34 0.34
CA LEU A 222 34.89 7.66 1.18
C LEU A 222 35.16 7.53 2.69
N VAL A 223 36.06 6.62 3.10
CA VAL A 223 36.48 6.42 4.50
C VAL A 223 37.30 7.60 5.03
N ALA A 224 37.92 8.38 4.14
CA ALA A 224 38.58 9.64 4.47
C ALA A 224 37.63 10.76 5.00
N GLN A 225 36.35 10.45 5.29
CA GLN A 225 35.35 11.43 5.73
C GLN A 225 34.37 11.01 6.84
N LYS A 226 34.32 9.74 7.31
CA LYS A 226 33.31 9.33 8.33
C LYS A 226 33.74 8.22 9.29
N ASP A 227 33.32 8.40 10.55
CA ASP A 227 33.43 7.44 11.65
C ASP A 227 32.51 6.21 11.48
N CYS A 228 32.85 5.14 12.20
CA CYS A 228 32.09 3.89 12.21
C CYS A 228 31.13 3.79 13.39
N VAL A 229 29.95 3.21 13.16
CA VAL A 229 29.00 2.78 14.21
C VAL A 229 28.69 1.30 14.01
N ALA A 230 28.71 0.53 15.09
CA ALA A 230 28.38 -0.89 15.10
C ALA A 230 27.02 -1.14 15.78
N MET A 231 26.33 -2.20 15.38
CA MET A 231 25.13 -2.72 16.04
C MET A 231 25.31 -4.20 16.36
N LEU A 232 24.73 -4.65 17.48
CA LEU A 232 24.70 -6.07 17.84
C LEU A 232 23.83 -6.89 16.88
N ALA A 233 24.12 -8.19 16.80
CA ALA A 233 23.28 -9.18 16.15
C ALA A 233 22.46 -9.98 17.17
N ASP A 234 21.49 -10.74 16.67
CA ASP A 234 20.78 -11.83 17.37
C ASP A 234 20.04 -11.43 18.67
N THR A 235 18.92 -10.71 18.50
CA THR A 235 18.06 -10.23 19.62
C THR A 235 16.55 -10.54 19.43
N TYR A 236 16.18 -11.32 18.41
CA TYR A 236 14.78 -11.57 18.02
C TYR A 236 14.49 -13.06 17.92
N ASN A 237 13.28 -13.47 18.32
CA ASN A 237 12.77 -14.82 18.06
C ASN A 237 12.09 -14.88 16.68
N PRO A 238 12.16 -16.03 15.98
CA PRO A 238 11.48 -16.21 14.70
C PRO A 238 9.95 -16.11 14.85
N ALA A 239 9.31 -15.45 13.90
CA ALA A 239 7.86 -15.23 13.79
C ALA A 239 7.20 -14.45 14.94
N GLU A 240 7.97 -13.93 15.90
CA GLU A 240 7.44 -13.28 17.11
C GLU A 240 6.87 -11.88 16.84
N LYS A 241 7.57 -11.08 16.01
CA LYS A 241 7.36 -9.64 15.88
C LYS A 241 7.38 -9.22 14.41
N LEU A 242 6.43 -8.37 14.03
CA LEU A 242 6.43 -7.61 12.76
C LEU A 242 6.64 -6.14 13.06
N MET A 243 7.76 -5.56 12.63
CA MET A 243 7.99 -4.11 12.71
C MET A 243 7.32 -3.41 11.53
N VAL A 244 6.65 -2.28 11.75
CA VAL A 244 5.96 -1.51 10.70
C VAL A 244 6.22 0.00 10.82
N ASP A 245 6.38 0.68 9.69
CA ASP A 245 6.65 2.12 9.60
C ASP A 245 6.20 2.71 8.25
N PHE A 246 6.18 4.05 8.13
CA PHE A 246 6.06 4.76 6.86
C PHE A 246 7.39 5.40 6.47
N ALA A 247 7.88 5.08 5.28
CA ALA A 247 9.07 5.71 4.73
C ALA A 247 8.83 7.20 4.45
N GLY A 248 9.73 8.06 4.96
CA GLY A 248 9.59 9.52 4.88
C GLY A 248 9.71 10.13 3.48
N ASP A 249 10.50 9.51 2.58
CA ASP A 249 10.52 9.88 1.16
C ASP A 249 9.33 9.22 0.45
N LYS A 250 8.52 10.04 -0.20
CA LYS A 250 7.29 9.63 -0.90
C LYS A 250 7.57 9.27 -2.35
N LEU A 251 6.92 8.22 -2.85
CA LEU A 251 6.85 7.92 -4.28
C LEU A 251 5.70 8.71 -4.92
N SER A 252 5.56 8.66 -6.24
CA SER A 252 4.49 9.35 -6.96
C SER A 252 4.10 8.66 -8.26
N TYR A 253 2.87 8.90 -8.69
CA TYR A 253 2.37 8.59 -10.03
C TYR A 253 1.73 9.85 -10.65
N VAL A 254 1.54 9.86 -11.96
CA VAL A 254 0.87 10.92 -12.70
C VAL A 254 -0.57 10.50 -12.95
N ASP A 255 -1.55 11.32 -12.58
CA ASP A 255 -2.93 11.10 -12.98
C ASP A 255 -3.11 11.35 -14.49
N THR A 256 -3.68 10.39 -15.21
CA THR A 256 -3.91 10.49 -16.66
C THR A 256 -5.05 11.43 -17.05
N GLN A 257 -5.92 11.82 -16.10
CA GLN A 257 -7.03 12.73 -16.36
C GLN A 257 -6.64 14.21 -16.16
N THR A 258 -5.85 14.51 -15.12
CA THR A 258 -5.44 15.89 -14.78
C THR A 258 -4.00 16.23 -15.17
N GLY A 259 -3.13 15.23 -15.33
CA GLY A 259 -1.68 15.42 -15.46
C GLY A 259 -0.96 15.72 -14.14
N GLU A 260 -1.66 15.73 -13.00
CA GLU A 260 -1.06 16.04 -11.70
C GLU A 260 -0.16 14.91 -11.16
N ILE A 261 0.93 15.30 -10.49
CA ILE A 261 1.87 14.37 -9.84
C ILE A 261 1.37 14.07 -8.42
N ILE A 262 0.60 12.99 -8.29
CA ILE A 262 0.06 12.53 -7.01
C ILE A 262 1.16 11.80 -6.23
N LYS A 263 1.50 12.34 -5.05
CA LYS A 263 2.46 11.73 -4.11
C LYS A 263 1.75 10.73 -3.21
N VAL A 264 2.38 9.59 -2.98
CA VAL A 264 1.87 8.48 -2.17
C VAL A 264 2.84 8.13 -1.05
N GLU A 265 2.29 7.71 0.08
CA GLU A 265 3.06 7.22 1.22
C GLU A 265 3.50 5.77 0.96
N VAL A 266 4.60 5.35 1.57
CA VAL A 266 5.12 3.99 1.39
C VAL A 266 5.24 3.31 2.75
N PHE A 267 4.34 2.36 2.99
CA PHE A 267 4.38 1.51 4.17
C PHE A 267 5.47 0.46 4.00
N VAL A 268 6.29 0.29 5.04
CA VAL A 268 7.38 -0.69 5.11
C VAL A 268 7.14 -1.57 6.34
N ALA A 269 7.20 -2.88 6.16
CA ALA A 269 7.10 -3.86 7.23
C ALA A 269 8.25 -4.86 7.16
N CYS A 270 8.72 -5.37 8.31
CA CYS A 270 9.86 -6.29 8.35
C CYS A 270 9.74 -7.32 9.48
N MET A 271 10.07 -8.58 9.16
CA MET A 271 10.34 -9.64 10.13
C MET A 271 11.82 -9.52 10.57
N PRO A 272 12.13 -9.06 11.80
CA PRO A 272 13.50 -8.69 12.18
C PRO A 272 14.44 -9.89 12.34
N TYR A 273 13.91 -11.12 12.33
CA TYR A 273 14.71 -12.35 12.41
C TYR A 273 15.31 -12.77 11.04
N SER A 274 14.46 -12.95 10.02
CA SER A 274 14.92 -13.23 8.64
C SER A 274 15.42 -12.01 7.88
N ASP A 275 15.10 -10.80 8.35
CA ASP A 275 15.21 -9.53 7.60
C ASP A 275 14.25 -9.47 6.38
N TYR A 276 13.25 -10.35 6.32
CA TYR A 276 12.24 -10.38 5.24
C TYR A 276 11.35 -9.14 5.30
N THR A 277 11.34 -8.39 4.21
CA THR A 277 10.64 -7.08 4.13
C THR A 277 9.40 -7.19 3.24
N TYR A 278 8.33 -6.49 3.62
CA TYR A 278 7.17 -6.20 2.78
C TYR A 278 7.02 -4.68 2.61
N VAL A 279 6.56 -4.23 1.44
CA VAL A 279 6.40 -2.80 1.11
C VAL A 279 5.14 -2.61 0.26
N ILE A 280 4.40 -1.52 0.48
CA ILE A 280 3.24 -1.12 -0.34
C ILE A 280 3.06 0.41 -0.33
N CYS A 281 2.75 0.99 -1.50
CA CYS A 281 2.31 2.38 -1.64
C CYS A 281 0.82 2.52 -1.30
N VAL A 282 0.48 3.51 -0.49
CA VAL A 282 -0.91 3.86 -0.12
C VAL A 282 -1.17 5.38 -0.24
N PRO A 283 -2.42 5.84 -0.45
CA PRO A 283 -2.74 7.25 -0.67
C PRO A 283 -2.31 8.20 0.45
N SER A 284 -2.41 7.78 1.72
CA SER A 284 -2.06 8.62 2.88
C SER A 284 -1.61 7.80 4.09
N GLN A 285 -1.15 8.46 5.15
CA GLN A 285 -0.77 7.80 6.41
C GLN A 285 -1.97 7.61 7.35
N LYS A 286 -3.21 7.84 6.90
CA LYS A 286 -4.42 7.71 7.74
C LYS A 286 -4.59 6.29 8.29
N SER A 287 -5.36 6.16 9.37
CA SER A 287 -5.80 4.90 9.97
C SER A 287 -6.30 3.88 8.94
N GLU A 288 -7.10 4.33 7.97
CA GLU A 288 -7.75 3.52 6.93
C GLU A 288 -6.71 2.87 6.01
N ASP A 289 -5.82 3.69 5.44
CA ASP A 289 -4.72 3.27 4.57
C ASP A 289 -3.69 2.41 5.32
N PHE A 290 -3.44 2.72 6.60
CA PHE A 290 -2.51 1.97 7.46
C PHE A 290 -3.05 0.57 7.80
N ILE A 291 -4.33 0.46 8.14
CA ILE A 291 -5.03 -0.83 8.36
C ILE A 291 -5.05 -1.66 7.06
N PHE A 292 -5.30 -1.02 5.92
CA PHE A 292 -5.21 -1.66 4.62
C PHE A 292 -3.79 -2.19 4.33
N ALA A 293 -2.75 -1.38 4.59
CA ALA A 293 -1.36 -1.78 4.38
C ALA A 293 -0.93 -2.95 5.28
N ILE A 294 -1.33 -2.96 6.56
CA ILE A 294 -1.11 -4.09 7.47
C ILE A 294 -1.84 -5.34 6.95
N ARG A 295 -3.11 -5.21 6.51
CA ARG A 295 -3.88 -6.34 5.98
C ARG A 295 -3.17 -6.96 4.76
N MET A 296 -2.75 -6.13 3.80
CA MET A 296 -2.02 -6.59 2.60
C MET A 296 -0.68 -7.25 2.98
N CYS A 297 -0.01 -6.78 4.04
CA CYS A 297 1.20 -7.41 4.57
C CYS A 297 0.94 -8.79 5.19
N LEU A 298 -0.10 -8.94 6.01
CA LEU A 298 -0.47 -10.23 6.62
C LEU A 298 -0.91 -11.25 5.55
N GLU A 299 -1.66 -10.82 4.54
CA GLU A 299 -2.04 -11.64 3.38
C GLU A 299 -0.82 -12.06 2.56
N HIS A 300 0.18 -11.17 2.36
CA HIS A 300 1.44 -11.51 1.70
C HIS A 300 2.31 -12.50 2.49
N LEU A 301 2.39 -12.35 3.81
CA LEU A 301 3.13 -13.29 4.69
C LEU A 301 2.44 -14.66 4.74
N GLY A 302 1.14 -14.73 4.47
CA GLY A 302 0.33 -15.93 4.55
C GLY A 302 -0.01 -16.37 5.99
N GLY A 303 0.14 -15.47 6.96
CA GLY A 303 -0.04 -15.76 8.38
C GLY A 303 0.18 -14.53 9.27
N VAL A 304 -0.17 -14.65 10.55
CA VAL A 304 -0.16 -13.55 11.53
C VAL A 304 0.90 -13.77 12.62
N PRO A 305 1.84 -12.83 12.84
CA PRO A 305 2.74 -12.85 14.00
C PRO A 305 2.01 -12.33 15.25
N PRO A 306 2.35 -12.81 16.47
CA PRO A 306 1.62 -12.46 17.68
C PRO A 306 1.81 -11.01 18.13
N ILE A 307 2.89 -10.33 17.70
CA ILE A 307 3.18 -8.94 18.05
C ILE A 307 3.38 -8.10 16.78
N LEU A 308 2.70 -6.95 16.73
CA LEU A 308 2.89 -5.90 15.72
C LEU A 308 3.49 -4.66 16.39
N THR A 309 4.61 -4.17 15.87
CA THR A 309 5.41 -3.08 16.49
C THR A 309 5.51 -1.88 15.55
N PRO A 310 4.67 -0.85 15.74
CA PRO A 310 4.75 0.41 15.00
C PRO A 310 5.72 1.41 15.65
N ASP A 311 6.50 2.15 14.86
CA ASP A 311 7.30 3.28 15.38
C ASP A 311 6.49 4.59 15.40
N ASN A 312 5.91 4.92 16.57
CA ASN A 312 5.40 6.25 16.92
C ASN A 312 4.40 6.92 15.93
N LEU A 313 3.76 6.14 15.06
CA LEU A 313 2.78 6.63 14.10
C LEU A 313 1.47 7.02 14.81
N LYS A 314 1.00 8.25 14.60
CA LYS A 314 -0.29 8.75 15.13
C LYS A 314 -1.51 7.91 14.70
N SER A 315 -1.38 7.19 13.59
CA SER A 315 -2.41 6.27 13.08
C SER A 315 -2.39 4.90 13.76
N ALA A 316 -1.36 4.61 14.56
CA ALA A 316 -1.29 3.44 15.44
C ALA A 316 -1.49 3.80 16.92
N VAL A 317 -1.00 4.97 17.37
CA VAL A 317 -1.04 5.41 18.77
C VAL A 317 -1.64 6.82 18.89
N ILE A 318 -2.69 6.96 19.71
CA ILE A 318 -3.38 8.23 19.99
C ILE A 318 -2.65 9.02 21.08
N SER A 319 -2.15 8.35 22.12
CA SER A 319 -1.32 9.01 23.14
C SER A 319 -0.24 8.07 23.71
N ASN A 320 1.01 8.52 23.64
CA ASN A 320 2.18 7.81 24.15
C ASN A 320 2.31 7.96 25.68
N ASP A 321 1.56 7.16 26.42
CA ASP A 321 1.98 6.79 27.78
C ASP A 321 3.01 5.65 27.69
N ARG A 322 3.93 5.59 28.65
CA ARG A 322 4.97 4.55 28.74
C ARG A 322 4.39 3.21 29.23
N HIS A 323 3.33 3.25 30.03
CA HIS A 323 2.79 2.06 30.68
C HIS A 323 1.53 1.54 29.98
N GLU A 324 0.66 2.43 29.51
CA GLU A 324 -0.54 2.10 28.72
C GLU A 324 -0.68 3.03 27.51
N PRO A 325 0.07 2.81 26.41
CA PRO A 325 -0.08 3.61 25.20
C PRO A 325 -1.50 3.43 24.64
N LYS A 326 -2.27 4.52 24.55
CA LYS A 326 -3.63 4.46 23.99
C LYS A 326 -3.54 4.26 22.50
N LEU A 327 -3.82 3.05 22.05
CA LEU A 327 -3.78 2.67 20.65
C LEU A 327 -4.93 3.31 19.88
N ASN A 328 -4.83 3.30 18.55
CA ASN A 328 -5.95 3.61 17.70
C ASN A 328 -6.97 2.46 17.76
N LYS A 329 -8.20 2.74 18.19
CA LYS A 329 -9.26 1.72 18.33
C LYS A 329 -9.46 0.88 17.06
N ALA A 330 -9.34 1.47 15.87
CA ALA A 330 -9.50 0.72 14.62
C ALA A 330 -8.36 -0.31 14.38
N LEU A 331 -7.20 -0.12 15.00
CA LEU A 331 -6.09 -1.06 15.06
C LEU A 331 -6.24 -2.07 16.20
N GLU A 332 -6.82 -1.69 17.34
CA GLU A 332 -7.23 -2.63 18.41
C GLU A 332 -8.28 -3.63 17.88
N ASP A 333 -9.32 -3.15 17.19
CA ASP A 333 -10.31 -3.98 16.49
C ASP A 333 -9.67 -4.94 15.47
N MET A 334 -8.57 -4.52 14.82
CA MET A 334 -7.80 -5.35 13.90
C MET A 334 -6.98 -6.41 14.63
N GLY A 335 -6.30 -6.04 15.72
CA GLY A 335 -5.56 -6.97 16.58
C GLY A 335 -6.48 -8.02 17.20
N ASN A 336 -7.71 -7.64 17.58
CA ASN A 336 -8.75 -8.55 18.04
C ASN A 336 -9.20 -9.55 16.95
N HIS A 337 -9.31 -9.12 15.68
CA HIS A 337 -9.71 -9.98 14.55
C HIS A 337 -8.62 -10.97 14.13
N TYR A 338 -7.36 -10.51 14.06
CA TYR A 338 -6.22 -11.33 13.62
C TYR A 338 -5.45 -12.01 14.78
N HIS A 339 -5.84 -11.71 16.02
CA HIS A 339 -5.22 -12.20 17.27
C HIS A 339 -3.73 -11.82 17.41
N PHE A 340 -3.39 -10.56 17.13
CA PHE A 340 -2.09 -9.94 17.44
C PHE A 340 -2.23 -8.82 18.48
N VAL A 341 -1.17 -8.56 19.24
CA VAL A 341 -1.06 -7.43 20.18
C VAL A 341 -0.19 -6.34 19.54
N VAL A 342 -0.58 -5.07 19.70
CA VAL A 342 0.25 -3.94 19.26
C VAL A 342 1.17 -3.52 20.40
N LEU A 343 2.49 -3.56 20.17
CA LEU A 343 3.51 -3.07 21.11
C LEU A 343 4.40 -2.04 20.42
N PRO A 344 4.12 -0.73 20.57
CA PRO A 344 4.89 0.35 19.95
C PRO A 344 6.39 0.34 20.32
N CYS A 345 7.23 0.88 19.43
CA CYS A 345 8.64 1.11 19.74
C CYS A 345 8.80 2.08 20.92
N ASP A 346 9.71 1.75 21.84
CA ASP A 346 10.01 2.59 23.01
C ASP A 346 10.81 3.84 22.56
N PRO A 347 10.35 5.09 22.76
CA PRO A 347 11.01 6.29 22.21
C PRO A 347 12.46 6.53 22.70
N LYS A 348 12.92 5.76 23.69
CA LYS A 348 14.28 5.78 24.23
C LYS A 348 15.06 4.48 23.99
N ALA A 349 14.59 3.59 23.11
CA ALA A 349 15.29 2.37 22.69
C ALA A 349 15.95 2.54 21.31
N PRO A 350 17.14 3.16 21.21
CA PRO A 350 17.78 3.48 19.93
C PRO A 350 18.08 2.25 19.06
N THR A 351 18.24 1.06 19.67
CA THR A 351 18.50 -0.20 18.96
C THR A 351 17.30 -0.69 18.15
N GLN A 352 16.08 -0.59 18.68
CA GLN A 352 14.86 -0.94 17.95
C GLN A 352 14.62 0.05 16.81
N LYS A 353 14.74 1.34 17.10
CA LYS A 353 14.55 2.42 16.12
C LYS A 353 15.53 2.36 14.95
N ALA A 354 16.82 2.16 15.24
CA ALA A 354 17.86 2.06 14.20
C ALA A 354 17.69 0.85 13.26
N LEU A 355 16.99 -0.21 13.69
CA LEU A 355 16.62 -1.32 12.79
C LEU A 355 15.52 -0.89 11.81
N VAL A 356 14.47 -0.21 12.28
CA VAL A 356 13.40 0.33 11.42
C VAL A 356 13.97 1.33 10.41
N GLU A 357 14.80 2.28 10.87
CA GLU A 357 15.53 3.23 10.03
C GLU A 357 16.42 2.52 8.98
N ASP A 358 17.06 1.40 9.33
CA ASP A 358 17.82 0.58 8.38
C ASP A 358 16.94 -0.12 7.33
N LYS A 359 15.70 -0.53 7.65
CA LYS A 359 14.78 -1.11 6.66
C LYS A 359 14.19 -0.07 5.73
N VAL A 360 13.85 1.12 6.24
CA VAL A 360 13.47 2.27 5.41
C VAL A 360 14.62 2.64 4.48
N ARG A 361 15.85 2.80 5.01
CA ARG A 361 17.07 3.04 4.23
C ARG A 361 17.35 1.95 3.19
N THR A 362 17.16 0.67 3.54
CA THR A 362 17.39 -0.45 2.62
C THR A 362 16.33 -0.52 1.53
N THR A 363 15.07 -0.22 1.87
CA THR A 363 13.96 -0.09 0.93
C THR A 363 14.26 0.95 -0.13
N TYR A 364 14.69 2.15 0.26
CA TYR A 364 15.10 3.17 -0.72
C TYR A 364 16.24 2.67 -1.63
N ASN A 365 17.30 2.13 -1.01
CA ASN A 365 18.53 1.69 -1.68
C ASN A 365 18.36 0.51 -2.66
N ARG A 366 17.29 -0.28 -2.51
CA ARG A 366 17.08 -1.51 -3.30
C ARG A 366 15.83 -1.48 -4.18
N ILE A 367 14.84 -0.66 -3.83
CA ILE A 367 13.58 -0.50 -4.55
C ILE A 367 13.52 0.88 -5.22
N TYR A 368 13.46 1.98 -4.44
CA TYR A 368 13.28 3.33 -4.99
C TYR A 368 14.35 3.67 -6.04
N ALA A 369 15.62 3.41 -5.72
CA ALA A 369 16.75 3.72 -6.58
C ALA A 369 16.68 3.03 -7.97
N LYS A 370 15.93 1.93 -8.11
CA LYS A 370 15.69 1.26 -9.40
C LYS A 370 14.46 1.77 -10.13
N LEU A 371 13.47 2.30 -9.40
CA LEU A 371 12.25 2.88 -9.96
C LEU A 371 12.44 4.36 -10.36
N ARG A 372 13.53 5.01 -9.92
CA ARG A 372 13.85 6.45 -10.09
C ARG A 372 13.71 7.02 -11.51
N GLY A 373 13.82 6.17 -12.54
CA GLY A 373 13.72 6.56 -13.96
C GLY A 373 12.42 6.12 -14.66
N ARG A 374 11.40 5.68 -13.92
CA ARG A 374 10.10 5.24 -14.47
C ARG A 374 8.98 6.18 -14.02
N THR A 375 8.18 6.65 -14.96
CA THR A 375 6.90 7.31 -14.70
C THR A 375 5.81 6.24 -14.57
N PHE A 376 4.92 6.40 -13.60
CA PHE A 376 3.76 5.54 -13.38
C PHE A 376 2.48 6.34 -13.53
N TYR A 377 1.40 5.69 -13.95
CA TYR A 377 0.11 6.30 -14.26
C TYR A 377 -1.01 5.89 -13.28
N SER A 378 -0.71 5.00 -12.33
CA SER A 378 -1.60 4.67 -11.22
C SER A 378 -0.83 4.12 -10.01
N ILE A 379 -1.44 4.22 -8.82
CA ILE A 379 -0.94 3.57 -7.61
C ILE A 379 -0.89 2.03 -7.72
N ILE A 380 -1.74 1.43 -8.57
CA ILE A 380 -1.78 -0.03 -8.81
C ILE A 380 -0.56 -0.48 -9.63
N GLU A 381 -0.23 0.27 -10.68
CA GLU A 381 0.96 0.04 -11.51
C GLU A 381 2.25 0.25 -10.72
N LEU A 382 2.32 1.34 -9.94
CA LEU A 382 3.43 1.63 -9.03
C LEU A 382 3.63 0.48 -8.02
N ASN A 383 2.55 -0.02 -7.40
CA ASN A 383 2.62 -1.16 -6.48
C ASN A 383 3.10 -2.45 -7.17
N ARG A 384 2.68 -2.72 -8.41
CA ARG A 384 3.17 -3.88 -9.18
C ARG A 384 4.69 -3.81 -9.39
N ALA A 385 5.19 -2.69 -9.91
CA ALA A 385 6.63 -2.49 -10.14
C ALA A 385 7.45 -2.50 -8.84
N LEU A 386 6.86 -2.03 -7.74
CA LEU A 386 7.44 -2.10 -6.40
C LEU A 386 7.53 -3.54 -5.89
N TRP A 387 6.47 -4.35 -6.05
CA TRP A 387 6.47 -5.77 -5.66
C TRP A 387 7.42 -6.63 -6.50
N GLU A 388 7.63 -6.31 -7.78
CA GLU A 388 8.69 -6.92 -8.61
C GLU A 388 10.07 -6.72 -7.97
N GLN A 389 10.42 -5.49 -7.59
CA GLN A 389 11.72 -5.20 -6.96
C GLN A 389 11.82 -5.74 -5.54
N LEU A 390 10.71 -5.80 -4.79
CA LEU A 390 10.61 -6.42 -3.47
C LEU A 390 10.91 -7.94 -3.53
N SER A 391 10.34 -8.64 -4.52
CA SER A 391 10.61 -10.07 -4.74
C SER A 391 12.09 -10.32 -5.03
N LEU A 392 12.69 -9.52 -5.92
CA LEU A 392 14.13 -9.58 -6.22
C LEU A 392 15.00 -9.26 -4.99
N PHE A 393 14.58 -8.32 -4.14
CA PHE A 393 15.29 -7.95 -2.91
C PHE A 393 15.27 -9.07 -1.86
N ASN A 394 14.12 -9.70 -1.61
CA ASN A 394 14.01 -10.81 -0.65
C ASN A 394 14.74 -12.08 -1.13
N LYS A 395 14.79 -12.31 -2.45
CA LYS A 395 15.56 -13.38 -3.10
C LYS A 395 17.07 -13.13 -3.16
N THR A 396 17.52 -11.89 -2.98
CA THR A 396 18.95 -11.57 -3.00
C THR A 396 19.65 -12.19 -1.78
N ARG A 397 20.64 -13.04 -2.01
CA ARG A 397 21.49 -13.63 -0.95
C ARG A 397 22.15 -12.54 -0.11
N MET A 398 22.06 -12.67 1.21
CA MET A 398 22.55 -11.67 2.16
C MET A 398 24.08 -11.72 2.26
N GLN A 399 24.73 -10.57 2.43
CA GLN A 399 26.17 -10.53 2.67
C GLN A 399 26.49 -11.15 4.05
N LYS A 400 27.57 -11.93 4.13
CA LYS A 400 28.01 -12.69 5.33
C LYS A 400 27.01 -13.75 5.86
N ARG A 401 25.95 -14.10 5.12
CA ARG A 401 25.03 -15.20 5.46
C ARG A 401 24.91 -16.17 4.28
N PRO A 402 24.75 -17.49 4.49
CA PRO A 402 24.70 -18.47 3.41
C PRO A 402 23.33 -18.55 2.69
N TYR A 403 22.40 -17.63 2.99
CA TYR A 403 21.01 -17.66 2.55
C TYR A 403 20.46 -16.27 2.12
N SER A 404 19.32 -16.27 1.44
CA SER A 404 18.47 -15.10 1.17
C SER A 404 17.45 -14.87 2.30
N ARG A 405 16.75 -13.72 2.26
CA ARG A 405 15.68 -13.41 3.24
C ARG A 405 14.49 -14.35 3.08
N GLU A 406 14.12 -14.62 1.83
CA GLU A 406 13.03 -15.54 1.48
C GLU A 406 13.35 -16.98 1.93
N GLU A 407 14.56 -17.47 1.64
CA GLU A 407 15.04 -18.78 2.13
C GLU A 407 14.95 -18.86 3.68
N ARG A 408 15.35 -17.79 4.39
CA ARG A 408 15.34 -17.76 5.87
C ARG A 408 13.94 -17.66 6.47
N PHE A 409 13.05 -16.88 5.86
CA PHE A 409 11.65 -16.74 6.27
C PHE A 409 10.90 -18.07 6.11
N HIS A 410 10.99 -18.68 4.93
CA HIS A 410 10.33 -19.95 4.65
C HIS A 410 10.85 -21.10 5.51
N ALA A 411 12.16 -21.19 5.77
CA ALA A 411 12.74 -22.31 6.51
C ALA A 411 12.50 -22.28 8.03
N ILE A 412 12.06 -21.15 8.62
CA ILE A 412 11.99 -21.00 10.09
C ILE A 412 10.75 -20.23 10.57
N GLU A 413 10.32 -19.17 9.88
CA GLU A 413 9.27 -18.27 10.37
C GLU A 413 7.88 -18.60 9.84
N LYS A 414 7.75 -18.95 8.55
CA LYS A 414 6.43 -19.12 7.92
C LYS A 414 5.52 -20.10 8.67
N ASP A 415 6.05 -21.27 9.02
CA ASP A 415 5.31 -22.35 9.68
C ASP A 415 5.03 -22.07 11.18
N ARG A 416 5.53 -20.95 11.72
CA ARG A 416 5.29 -20.49 13.09
C ARG A 416 4.29 -19.33 13.19
N LEU A 417 3.89 -18.74 12.07
CA LEU A 417 2.84 -17.73 12.02
C LEU A 417 1.47 -18.37 12.32
N LYS A 418 0.58 -17.63 12.97
CA LYS A 418 -0.82 -18.07 13.12
C LYS A 418 -1.52 -18.09 11.75
N PRO A 419 -2.48 -18.99 11.50
CA PRO A 419 -3.26 -18.96 10.27
C PRO A 419 -4.06 -17.65 10.16
N LEU A 420 -4.28 -17.18 8.92
CA LEU A 420 -5.18 -16.06 8.65
C LEU A 420 -6.64 -16.43 8.94
N PRO A 421 -7.45 -15.56 9.56
CA PRO A 421 -8.89 -15.76 9.69
C PRO A 421 -9.55 -15.91 8.31
N ALA A 422 -10.53 -16.82 8.20
CA ALA A 422 -11.26 -17.08 6.95
C ALA A 422 -12.09 -15.87 6.46
N CYS A 423 -12.47 -14.96 7.36
CA CYS A 423 -13.16 -13.72 7.03
C CYS A 423 -12.17 -12.56 6.91
N ILE A 424 -12.26 -11.81 5.81
CA ILE A 424 -11.55 -10.55 5.60
C ILE A 424 -11.96 -9.54 6.69
N TYR A 425 -10.99 -8.84 7.28
CA TYR A 425 -11.26 -7.74 8.19
C TYR A 425 -11.84 -6.52 7.45
N GLU A 426 -13.03 -6.08 7.85
CA GLU A 426 -13.53 -4.74 7.52
C GLU A 426 -13.29 -3.79 8.69
N MET A 427 -12.68 -2.63 8.40
CA MET A 427 -12.49 -1.57 9.40
C MET A 427 -13.84 -1.08 9.94
N LYS A 428 -13.94 -1.00 11.27
CA LYS A 428 -15.12 -0.48 11.99
C LYS A 428 -14.96 1.00 12.28
N TYR A 429 -16.03 1.74 12.06
CA TYR A 429 -16.20 3.13 12.43
C TYR A 429 -17.28 3.24 13.52
N TYR A 430 -17.16 4.25 14.37
CA TYR A 430 -18.00 4.43 15.56
C TYR A 430 -18.59 5.84 15.56
N ALA A 431 -19.91 5.95 15.66
CA ALA A 431 -20.61 7.23 15.81
C ALA A 431 -21.64 7.16 16.95
N ASN A 432 -21.61 8.16 17.84
CA ASN A 432 -22.65 8.35 18.85
C ASN A 432 -23.71 9.31 18.28
N LEU A 433 -24.89 8.77 17.97
CA LEU A 433 -25.95 9.48 17.26
C LEU A 433 -27.26 9.42 18.08
N GLN A 434 -28.28 10.18 17.70
CA GLN A 434 -29.59 10.16 18.36
C GLN A 434 -30.65 9.59 17.41
N VAL A 435 -31.56 8.76 17.93
CA VAL A 435 -32.74 8.34 17.17
C VAL A 435 -33.70 9.52 17.08
N GLN A 436 -33.91 10.01 15.86
CA GLN A 436 -34.81 11.12 15.57
C GLN A 436 -36.28 10.74 15.82
N SER A 437 -37.16 11.74 15.95
CA SER A 437 -38.62 11.55 16.04
C SER A 437 -39.23 10.81 14.84
N SER A 438 -38.55 10.82 13.70
CA SER A 438 -38.86 10.07 12.48
C SER A 438 -38.60 8.55 12.58
N CYS A 439 -38.06 8.05 13.70
CA CYS A 439 -37.52 6.70 13.87
C CYS A 439 -36.26 6.39 13.03
N PHE A 440 -35.55 7.43 12.54
CA PHE A 440 -34.29 7.29 11.82
C PHE A 440 -33.08 7.78 12.62
N ILE A 441 -31.90 7.24 12.28
CA ILE A 441 -30.60 7.80 12.62
C ILE A 441 -29.97 8.37 11.35
N GLU A 442 -29.50 9.61 11.43
CA GLU A 442 -28.72 10.25 10.37
C GLU A 442 -27.25 9.85 10.48
N LEU A 443 -26.76 9.04 9.53
CA LEU A 443 -25.34 8.70 9.42
C LEU A 443 -24.69 9.55 8.31
N ARG A 444 -23.76 10.41 8.71
CA ARG A 444 -22.99 11.27 7.79
C ARG A 444 -21.53 10.83 7.73
N HIS A 445 -21.05 10.47 6.54
CA HIS A 445 -19.67 10.03 6.28
C HIS A 445 -19.22 10.47 4.89
N ASP A 446 -17.94 10.77 4.67
CA ASP A 446 -17.38 11.18 3.36
C ASP A 446 -18.20 12.25 2.60
N LYS A 447 -18.80 13.18 3.35
CA LYS A 447 -19.73 14.23 2.90
C LYS A 447 -21.12 13.76 2.44
N THR A 448 -21.39 12.46 2.33
CA THR A 448 -22.76 11.96 2.10
C THR A 448 -23.51 11.75 3.42
N THR A 449 -24.84 11.80 3.36
CA THR A 449 -25.76 11.58 4.49
C THR A 449 -26.77 10.52 4.09
N HIS A 450 -26.92 9.48 4.91
CA HIS A 450 -27.92 8.43 4.73
C HIS A 450 -28.66 8.14 6.03
N PHE A 451 -29.96 7.88 5.94
CA PHE A 451 -30.83 7.65 7.10
C PHE A 451 -31.14 6.17 7.28
N TYR A 452 -30.85 5.62 8.47
CA TYR A 452 -31.11 4.22 8.81
C TYR A 452 -32.17 4.11 9.90
N SER A 453 -33.21 3.28 9.72
CA SER A 453 -34.27 3.18 10.73
C SER A 453 -33.84 2.42 11.98
N ALA A 454 -34.31 2.86 13.15
CA ALA A 454 -34.21 2.15 14.42
C ALA A 454 -35.62 1.96 15.01
N PRO A 455 -35.89 0.92 15.82
CA PRO A 455 -37.23 0.68 16.34
C PRO A 455 -37.78 1.87 17.14
N TYR A 456 -39.03 2.25 16.90
CA TYR A 456 -39.67 3.46 17.44
C TYR A 456 -39.61 3.59 18.98
N ILE A 457 -39.47 2.46 19.68
CA ILE A 457 -39.29 2.36 21.14
C ILE A 457 -38.03 3.11 21.62
N HIS A 458 -37.04 3.30 20.75
CA HIS A 458 -35.78 3.99 21.06
C HIS A 458 -35.74 5.46 20.60
N VAL A 459 -36.85 6.02 20.10
CA VAL A 459 -36.93 7.44 19.70
C VAL A 459 -36.46 8.36 20.84
N GLY A 460 -35.63 9.34 20.50
CA GLY A 460 -35.01 10.27 21.46
C GLY A 460 -33.81 9.70 22.22
N LYS A 461 -33.60 8.37 22.28
CA LYS A 461 -32.42 7.79 22.92
C LYS A 461 -31.15 8.04 22.09
N LYS A 462 -30.01 8.04 22.78
CA LYS A 462 -28.68 7.95 22.15
C LYS A 462 -28.42 6.51 21.71
N ALA A 463 -27.83 6.36 20.54
CA ALA A 463 -27.44 5.09 19.95
C ALA A 463 -25.94 5.12 19.59
N LEU A 464 -25.24 4.03 19.87
CA LEU A 464 -23.91 3.78 19.32
C LEU A 464 -24.09 3.06 17.97
N VAL A 465 -23.71 3.73 16.88
CA VAL A 465 -23.70 3.12 15.56
C VAL A 465 -22.29 2.62 15.27
N ILE A 466 -22.18 1.32 14.99
CA ILE A 466 -20.95 0.67 14.52
C ILE A 466 -21.17 0.35 13.03
N PHE A 467 -20.33 0.86 12.15
CA PHE A 467 -20.49 0.67 10.72
C PHE A 467 -19.18 0.33 10.04
N THR A 468 -19.26 -0.49 8.98
CA THR A 468 -18.12 -0.95 8.20
C THR A 468 -18.25 -0.47 6.75
N ARG A 469 -17.57 -1.10 5.78
CA ARG A 469 -17.83 -0.85 4.35
C ARG A 469 -19.21 -1.40 3.95
N SER A 470 -19.59 -2.55 4.50
CA SER A 470 -20.74 -3.33 4.01
C SER A 470 -22.00 -3.23 4.87
N ASN A 471 -21.89 -2.97 6.18
CA ASN A 471 -23.01 -3.02 7.13
C ASN A 471 -23.02 -1.84 8.12
N VAL A 472 -24.20 -1.51 8.64
CA VAL A 472 -24.46 -0.52 9.68
C VAL A 472 -25.27 -1.20 10.80
N SER A 473 -24.64 -1.40 11.97
CA SER A 473 -25.27 -1.96 13.16
C SER A 473 -25.57 -0.84 14.17
N ILE A 474 -26.81 -0.81 14.68
CA ILE A 474 -27.28 0.20 15.62
C ILE A 474 -27.43 -0.44 17.00
N TYR A 475 -26.79 0.13 18.01
CA TYR A 475 -26.85 -0.33 19.40
C TYR A 475 -27.48 0.74 20.29
N VAL A 476 -28.40 0.33 21.16
CA VAL A 476 -29.02 1.19 22.19
C VAL A 476 -28.98 0.44 23.52
N ASP A 477 -28.58 1.13 24.59
CA ASP A 477 -28.41 0.57 25.93
C ASP A 477 -27.55 -0.72 25.98
N GLY A 478 -26.59 -0.83 25.05
CA GLY A 478 -25.68 -1.98 24.88
C GLY A 478 -26.19 -3.10 23.97
N MET A 479 -27.48 -3.15 23.64
CA MET A 479 -28.09 -4.19 22.80
C MET A 479 -28.12 -3.77 21.33
N GLN A 480 -27.94 -4.71 20.40
CA GLN A 480 -28.11 -4.45 18.97
C GLN A 480 -29.60 -4.39 18.63
N VAL A 481 -30.09 -3.21 18.23
CA VAL A 481 -31.53 -2.97 17.95
C VAL A 481 -31.85 -2.99 16.45
N ALA A 482 -30.84 -2.89 15.59
CA ALA A 482 -31.00 -3.01 14.13
C ALA A 482 -29.67 -3.36 13.44
N SER A 483 -29.77 -3.88 12.21
CA SER A 483 -28.66 -4.00 11.26
C SER A 483 -29.17 -3.68 9.86
N HIS A 484 -28.39 -2.95 9.07
CA HIS A 484 -28.73 -2.55 7.70
C HIS A 484 -27.51 -2.68 6.79
N ARG A 485 -27.72 -3.13 5.54
CA ARG A 485 -26.68 -3.03 4.51
C ARG A 485 -26.33 -1.54 4.29
N ARG A 486 -25.04 -1.21 4.25
CA ARG A 486 -24.60 0.18 4.05
C ARG A 486 -24.91 0.65 2.63
N SER A 487 -25.60 1.78 2.52
CA SER A 487 -25.67 2.59 1.30
C SER A 487 -24.75 3.80 1.40
N TYR A 488 -24.34 4.31 0.24
CA TYR A 488 -23.48 5.49 0.07
C TYR A 488 -24.22 6.67 -0.57
N GLU A 489 -25.43 6.44 -1.09
CA GLU A 489 -26.29 7.45 -1.73
C GLU A 489 -27.08 8.25 -0.69
N TYR A 490 -27.59 9.42 -1.07
CA TYR A 490 -28.54 10.16 -0.23
C TYR A 490 -29.91 9.46 -0.25
N GLY A 491 -30.43 9.07 0.91
CA GLY A 491 -31.72 8.39 1.02
C GLY A 491 -31.98 7.73 2.37
N HIS A 492 -32.98 6.85 2.39
CA HIS A 492 -33.45 6.14 3.58
C HIS A 492 -33.42 4.62 3.38
N THR A 493 -32.72 3.90 4.27
CA THR A 493 -32.80 2.44 4.40
C THR A 493 -33.63 2.11 5.64
N TYR A 494 -34.75 1.41 5.47
CA TYR A 494 -35.65 1.11 6.58
C TYR A 494 -36.29 -0.28 6.51
N ILE A 495 -36.47 -0.86 7.70
CA ILE A 495 -37.31 -2.04 7.95
C ILE A 495 -38.68 -1.52 8.43
N LYS A 496 -39.79 -2.00 7.84
CA LYS A 496 -41.14 -1.52 8.15
C LYS A 496 -41.51 -1.64 9.63
N GLU A 497 -41.09 -2.73 10.26
CA GLU A 497 -41.35 -3.06 11.67
C GLU A 497 -40.79 -2.03 12.66
N HIS A 498 -39.71 -1.33 12.28
CA HIS A 498 -39.12 -0.28 13.11
C HIS A 498 -40.05 0.94 13.27
N LEU A 499 -40.96 1.17 12.32
CA LEU A 499 -41.84 2.33 12.31
C LEU A 499 -43.04 2.13 13.26
N ALA A 500 -43.38 3.19 13.99
CA ALA A 500 -44.56 3.21 14.84
C ALA A 500 -45.84 2.90 14.04
N SER A 501 -46.84 2.28 14.67
CA SER A 501 -48.09 1.86 14.03
C SER A 501 -48.78 2.98 13.25
N ASN A 502 -48.84 4.18 13.83
CA ASN A 502 -49.41 5.37 13.20
C ASN A 502 -48.62 5.80 11.94
N CYS A 503 -47.30 5.63 11.92
CA CYS A 503 -46.46 5.95 10.77
C CYS A 503 -46.62 4.91 9.64
N ARG A 504 -46.70 3.62 9.99
CA ARG A 504 -47.04 2.54 9.03
C ARG A 504 -48.41 2.78 8.39
N ALA A 505 -49.44 3.05 9.19
CA ALA A 505 -50.79 3.38 8.73
C ALA A 505 -50.92 4.75 8.00
N VAL A 506 -49.82 5.47 7.81
CA VAL A 506 -49.71 6.62 6.88
C VAL A 506 -48.96 6.22 5.61
N MET A 507 -47.82 5.51 5.72
CA MET A 507 -47.02 5.06 4.58
C MET A 507 -47.66 3.93 3.75
N GLU A 508 -48.55 3.14 4.33
CA GLU A 508 -49.24 2.04 3.65
C GLU A 508 -50.50 2.50 2.87
N ARG A 509 -50.79 3.81 2.90
CA ARG A 509 -51.93 4.41 2.18
C ARG A 509 -51.69 4.44 0.68
N SER A 510 -52.64 3.83 -0.02
CA SER A 510 -52.70 3.64 -1.47
C SER A 510 -54.18 3.52 -1.87
N ALA A 511 -54.52 3.72 -3.14
CA ALA A 511 -55.86 3.44 -3.64
C ALA A 511 -56.30 2.00 -3.29
N SER A 512 -55.40 1.02 -3.47
CA SER A 512 -55.66 -0.38 -3.11
C SER A 512 -55.93 -0.58 -1.62
N TYR A 513 -55.17 0.04 -0.71
CA TYR A 513 -55.48 0.02 0.73
C TYR A 513 -56.90 0.50 1.04
N TYR A 514 -57.32 1.63 0.46
CA TYR A 514 -58.66 2.18 0.69
C TYR A 514 -59.77 1.34 0.04
N ILE A 515 -59.52 0.74 -1.13
CA ILE A 515 -60.46 -0.17 -1.81
C ILE A 515 -60.62 -1.48 -1.01
N THR A 516 -59.54 -2.04 -0.48
CA THR A 516 -59.58 -3.25 0.37
C THR A 516 -60.31 -2.97 1.69
N TRP A 517 -60.04 -1.83 2.34
CA TRP A 517 -60.78 -1.43 3.55
C TRP A 517 -62.26 -1.19 3.27
N ALA A 518 -62.61 -0.57 2.14
CA ALA A 518 -63.99 -0.37 1.70
C ALA A 518 -64.72 -1.72 1.48
N ALA A 519 -64.04 -2.71 0.90
CA ALA A 519 -64.60 -4.06 0.68
C ALA A 519 -64.92 -4.82 1.98
N HIS A 520 -64.19 -4.54 3.07
CA HIS A 520 -64.52 -5.07 4.41
C HIS A 520 -65.77 -4.42 5.04
N ILE A 521 -66.26 -3.30 4.49
CA ILE A 521 -67.52 -2.67 4.91
C ILE A 521 -68.65 -3.14 3.99
N SER A 522 -68.55 -2.93 2.68
CA SER A 522 -69.51 -3.48 1.72
C SER A 522 -68.99 -3.48 0.26
N PRO A 523 -69.59 -4.31 -0.62
CA PRO A 523 -69.32 -4.24 -2.06
C PRO A 523 -69.64 -2.86 -2.66
N ASP A 524 -70.75 -2.24 -2.26
CA ASP A 524 -71.14 -0.90 -2.72
C ASP A 524 -70.12 0.18 -2.31
N CYS A 525 -69.56 0.06 -1.10
CA CYS A 525 -68.48 0.93 -0.63
C CYS A 525 -67.19 0.72 -1.43
N ARG A 526 -66.81 -0.54 -1.71
CA ARG A 526 -65.65 -0.87 -2.57
C ARG A 526 -65.78 -0.21 -3.93
N ASP A 527 -66.94 -0.33 -4.56
CA ASP A 527 -67.16 0.10 -5.93
C ASP A 527 -67.18 1.63 -6.04
N TYR A 528 -67.85 2.33 -5.12
CA TYR A 528 -67.79 3.79 -5.03
C TYR A 528 -66.35 4.31 -4.80
N ILE A 529 -65.59 3.67 -3.91
CA ILE A 529 -64.19 4.08 -3.65
C ILE A 529 -63.26 3.73 -4.83
N SER A 530 -63.54 2.66 -5.58
CA SER A 530 -62.80 2.36 -6.81
C SER A 530 -63.02 3.44 -7.88
N GLU A 531 -64.25 3.98 -7.98
CA GLU A 531 -64.57 5.07 -8.90
C GLU A 531 -63.97 6.42 -8.44
N VAL A 532 -63.83 6.63 -7.12
CA VAL A 532 -63.04 7.77 -6.59
C VAL A 532 -61.60 7.75 -7.12
N PHE A 533 -60.97 6.58 -7.27
CA PHE A 533 -59.60 6.46 -7.80
C PHE A 533 -59.52 6.18 -9.32
N ASN A 534 -60.64 6.19 -10.06
CA ASN A 534 -60.64 5.85 -11.48
C ASN A 534 -59.81 6.86 -12.32
N PRO A 535 -58.75 6.42 -13.04
CA PRO A 535 -57.90 7.33 -13.82
C PRO A 535 -58.61 7.95 -15.03
N LYS A 536 -59.72 7.36 -15.50
CA LYS A 536 -60.57 7.97 -16.55
C LYS A 536 -61.38 9.16 -16.00
N ARG A 537 -61.55 9.25 -14.68
CA ARG A 537 -62.31 10.29 -13.97
C ARG A 537 -61.43 11.45 -13.51
N THR A 538 -60.12 11.24 -13.39
CA THR A 538 -59.23 12.18 -12.67
C THR A 538 -57.75 11.97 -12.99
N ASN A 539 -57.03 13.09 -13.17
CA ASN A 539 -55.59 13.14 -13.40
C ASN A 539 -54.86 13.81 -12.21
N GLN A 540 -55.38 13.65 -10.99
CA GLN A 540 -54.78 14.12 -9.73
C GLN A 540 -54.19 12.94 -8.95
N PRO A 541 -53.10 13.12 -8.20
CA PRO A 541 -52.50 12.04 -7.42
C PRO A 541 -53.44 11.51 -6.33
N GLU A 542 -53.34 10.21 -6.04
CA GLU A 542 -54.25 9.47 -5.15
C GLU A 542 -54.37 10.11 -3.75
N GLU A 543 -53.30 10.71 -3.24
CA GLU A 543 -53.23 11.32 -1.91
C GLU A 543 -54.30 12.38 -1.63
N VAL A 544 -54.75 13.09 -2.68
CA VAL A 544 -55.83 14.10 -2.59
C VAL A 544 -57.10 13.48 -2.02
N TYR A 545 -57.38 12.22 -2.36
CA TYR A 545 -58.59 11.51 -1.97
C TYR A 545 -58.48 10.76 -0.65
N TYR A 546 -57.27 10.54 -0.10
CA TYR A 546 -57.09 9.79 1.15
C TYR A 546 -57.88 10.38 2.32
N LYS A 547 -58.00 11.72 2.40
CA LYS A 547 -58.84 12.39 3.40
C LYS A 547 -60.34 12.17 3.16
N LEU A 548 -60.79 12.18 1.90
CA LEU A 548 -62.18 11.90 1.54
C LEU A 548 -62.54 10.45 1.86
N CYS A 549 -61.69 9.50 1.46
CA CYS A 549 -61.88 8.08 1.74
C CYS A 549 -61.91 7.83 3.25
N ALA A 550 -60.92 8.32 4.01
CA ALA A 550 -60.90 8.15 5.47
C ALA A 550 -62.13 8.76 6.18
N SER A 551 -62.61 9.93 5.74
CA SER A 551 -63.82 10.53 6.30
C SER A 551 -65.08 9.72 5.97
N ILE A 552 -65.20 9.17 4.75
CA ILE A 552 -66.33 8.29 4.38
C ILE A 552 -66.27 6.96 5.15
N MET A 553 -65.08 6.36 5.31
CA MET A 553 -64.87 5.18 6.18
C MET A 553 -65.21 5.47 7.66
N SER A 554 -65.24 6.72 8.10
CA SER A 554 -65.66 7.07 9.47
C SER A 554 -67.18 7.09 9.64
N LEU A 555 -67.96 7.20 8.56
CA LEU A 555 -69.42 7.21 8.57
C LEU A 555 -70.01 5.83 8.89
N SER A 556 -69.34 4.73 8.51
CA SER A 556 -69.76 3.35 8.84
C SER A 556 -69.70 3.01 10.33
N ARG A 557 -69.12 3.89 11.16
CA ARG A 557 -69.14 3.79 12.63
C ARG A 557 -70.31 4.55 13.27
N LYS A 558 -71.13 5.23 12.48
CA LYS A 558 -72.19 6.16 12.94
C LYS A 558 -73.57 5.91 12.32
N TYR A 559 -73.61 5.27 11.16
CA TYR A 559 -74.81 5.11 10.35
C TYR A 559 -74.94 3.68 9.85
N GLU A 560 -76.17 3.25 9.59
CA GLU A 560 -76.45 1.87 9.18
C GLU A 560 -75.96 1.55 7.78
N LEU A 561 -75.55 0.29 7.61
CA LEU A 561 -74.92 -0.21 6.39
C LEU A 561 -75.86 -0.17 5.18
N ALA A 562 -77.17 -0.30 5.38
CA ALA A 562 -78.19 -0.17 4.33
C ALA A 562 -78.22 1.26 3.74
N ALA A 563 -78.33 2.28 4.58
CA ALA A 563 -78.33 3.69 4.18
C ALA A 563 -77.01 4.11 3.51
N ILE A 564 -75.89 3.55 3.96
CA ILE A 564 -74.57 3.76 3.33
C ILE A 564 -74.52 3.14 1.93
N ASN A 565 -74.98 1.89 1.75
CA ASN A 565 -75.01 1.25 0.44
C ASN A 565 -75.93 1.99 -0.55
N LYS A 566 -77.12 2.41 -0.10
CA LYS A 566 -78.06 3.26 -0.84
C LYS A 566 -77.39 4.57 -1.31
N THR A 567 -76.66 5.22 -0.41
CA THR A 567 -75.88 6.45 -0.70
C THR A 567 -74.73 6.20 -1.67
N CYS A 568 -74.01 5.08 -1.57
CA CYS A 568 -72.92 4.74 -2.48
C CYS A 568 -73.41 4.60 -3.93
N ARG A 569 -74.51 3.88 -4.17
CA ARG A 569 -75.11 3.71 -5.51
C ARG A 569 -75.52 5.06 -6.12
N GLN A 570 -76.31 5.85 -5.38
CA GLN A 570 -76.71 7.20 -5.79
C GLN A 570 -75.51 8.11 -6.07
N CYS A 571 -74.44 8.04 -5.28
CA CYS A 571 -73.24 8.84 -5.51
C CYS A 571 -72.44 8.41 -6.75
N ILE A 572 -72.47 7.13 -7.14
CA ILE A 572 -71.93 6.67 -8.42
C ILE A 572 -72.78 7.20 -9.58
N GLU A 573 -74.10 6.99 -9.53
CA GLU A 573 -75.08 7.42 -10.55
C GLU A 573 -75.02 8.93 -10.81
N CYS A 574 -75.09 9.74 -9.74
CA CYS A 574 -75.02 11.20 -9.81
C CYS A 574 -73.59 11.74 -9.94
N LYS A 575 -72.56 10.88 -10.00
CA LYS A 575 -71.12 11.24 -10.12
C LYS A 575 -70.64 12.20 -9.02
N VAL A 576 -71.07 11.95 -7.78
CA VAL A 576 -70.84 12.79 -6.60
C VAL A 576 -69.64 12.29 -5.79
N PHE A 577 -68.46 12.86 -6.06
CA PHE A 577 -67.19 12.48 -5.41
C PHE A 577 -66.70 13.54 -4.41
N SER A 578 -67.56 13.95 -3.47
CA SER A 578 -67.24 14.97 -2.46
C SER A 578 -67.88 14.66 -1.12
N TYR A 579 -67.07 14.59 -0.06
CA TYR A 579 -67.51 14.22 1.30
C TYR A 579 -68.73 15.03 1.78
N ARG A 580 -68.76 16.36 1.58
CA ARG A 580 -69.91 17.20 2.02
C ARG A 580 -71.21 16.83 1.31
N LYS A 581 -71.16 16.48 0.03
CA LYS A 581 -72.33 16.06 -0.75
C LYS A 581 -72.74 14.62 -0.38
N PHE A 582 -71.77 13.72 -0.20
CA PHE A 582 -72.00 12.36 0.28
C PHE A 582 -72.68 12.34 1.67
N GLU A 583 -72.21 13.15 2.62
CA GLU A 583 -72.82 13.28 3.95
C GLU A 583 -74.24 13.87 3.88
N ALA A 584 -74.50 14.82 2.97
CA ALA A 584 -75.83 15.38 2.76
C ALA A 584 -76.81 14.34 2.20
N ILE A 585 -76.40 13.56 1.19
CA ILE A 585 -77.20 12.47 0.61
C ILE A 585 -77.44 11.36 1.65
N LEU A 586 -76.42 11.00 2.45
CA LEU A 586 -76.57 10.02 3.53
C LEU A 586 -77.61 10.47 4.57
N LYS A 587 -77.54 11.74 5.02
CA LYS A 587 -78.53 12.31 5.95
C LYS A 587 -79.92 12.37 5.34
N HIS A 588 -80.05 12.71 4.07
CA HIS A 588 -81.33 12.68 3.35
C HIS A 588 -81.92 11.26 3.31
N ASN A 589 -81.12 10.26 2.94
CA ASN A 589 -81.58 8.86 2.92
C ASN A 589 -82.07 8.42 4.30
N ILE A 590 -81.33 8.69 5.37
CA ILE A 590 -81.73 8.32 6.75
C ILE A 590 -83.03 9.02 7.18
N LEU A 591 -83.25 10.27 6.76
CA LEU A 591 -84.51 11.00 7.05
C LEU A 591 -85.70 10.51 6.23
N HIS A 592 -85.47 9.85 5.09
CA HIS A 592 -86.49 9.34 4.18
C HIS A 592 -86.64 7.81 4.19
N ASP A 593 -85.80 7.06 4.91
CA ASP A 593 -85.95 5.60 5.12
C ASP A 593 -87.19 5.24 5.98
N SER A 594 -87.99 6.23 6.41
CA SER A 594 -89.31 6.07 7.02
C SER A 594 -90.50 6.39 6.09
N ALA A 595 -90.27 6.58 4.79
CA ALA A 595 -91.32 6.82 3.79
C ALA A 595 -90.96 6.22 2.43
N ASP A 596 -91.68 5.17 2.02
CA ASP A 596 -91.69 4.71 0.62
C ASP A 596 -92.30 5.78 -0.28
N GLU A 597 -91.57 6.21 -1.31
CA GLU A 597 -92.02 6.84 -2.57
C GLU A 597 -90.77 7.02 -3.50
N PRO A 598 -90.91 7.25 -4.82
CA PRO A 598 -89.92 6.78 -5.80
C PRO A 598 -88.76 7.73 -6.15
N THR A 599 -87.84 7.19 -6.93
CA THR A 599 -86.60 7.81 -7.45
C THR A 599 -86.79 9.19 -8.07
N LEU A 600 -86.22 10.22 -7.44
CA LEU A 600 -86.17 11.59 -7.96
C LEU A 600 -85.23 11.71 -9.18
N CYS A 601 -85.77 11.44 -10.37
CA CYS A 601 -85.15 11.83 -11.63
C CYS A 601 -85.09 13.36 -11.75
N TYR A 602 -83.90 13.94 -11.56
CA TYR A 602 -83.60 15.32 -11.93
C TYR A 602 -83.56 15.48 -13.47
N GLN A 603 -84.70 15.36 -14.13
CA GLN A 603 -84.88 15.97 -15.44
C GLN A 603 -84.86 17.48 -15.26
N ALA A 604 -83.92 18.17 -15.91
CA ALA A 604 -83.95 19.62 -15.97
C ALA A 604 -85.23 20.05 -16.72
N PRO A 605 -86.00 21.04 -16.22
CA PRO A 605 -87.19 21.49 -16.90
C PRO A 605 -86.82 22.03 -18.29
N THR A 606 -87.43 21.46 -19.34
CA THR A 606 -87.33 21.98 -20.70
C THR A 606 -87.86 23.41 -20.72
N PRO A 607 -87.06 24.43 -21.12
CA PRO A 607 -87.52 25.80 -21.09
C PRO A 607 -88.71 26.01 -22.02
N THR A 608 -89.87 26.39 -21.46
CA THR A 608 -90.98 26.95 -22.22
C THR A 608 -90.63 28.36 -22.68
N ASP A 609 -90.97 28.69 -23.92
CA ASP A 609 -90.56 29.95 -24.54
C ASP A 609 -91.12 31.17 -23.78
N HIS A 610 -90.21 31.90 -23.14
CA HIS A 610 -90.48 33.16 -22.47
C HIS A 610 -89.51 34.22 -22.99
N ALA A 611 -90.08 35.29 -23.57
CA ALA A 611 -89.38 36.30 -24.38
C ALA A 611 -88.32 37.17 -23.66
N ASN A 612 -87.87 36.77 -22.47
CA ASN A 612 -86.86 37.46 -21.65
C ASN A 612 -85.53 36.71 -21.55
N MET A 613 -85.39 35.49 -22.11
CA MET A 613 -84.10 34.80 -22.20
C MET A 613 -83.23 35.42 -23.30
N ARG A 614 -82.20 36.20 -22.90
CA ARG A 614 -81.24 36.79 -23.84
C ARG A 614 -80.23 35.73 -24.30
N GLY A 615 -80.16 35.49 -25.61
CA GLY A 615 -79.21 34.56 -26.22
C GLY A 615 -77.76 35.06 -26.19
N SER A 616 -76.82 34.17 -26.51
CA SER A 616 -75.38 34.43 -26.52
C SER A 616 -74.94 35.51 -27.52
N SER A 617 -75.75 35.83 -28.53
CA SER A 617 -75.54 36.92 -29.48
C SER A 617 -75.66 38.33 -28.88
N TYR A 618 -76.05 38.47 -27.61
CA TYR A 618 -76.08 39.77 -26.90
C TYR A 618 -74.71 40.24 -26.39
N PHE A 619 -73.67 39.38 -26.43
CA PHE A 619 -72.34 39.64 -25.87
C PHE A 619 -71.23 39.52 -26.91
N GLN A 620 -71.46 40.02 -28.12
CA GLN A 620 -70.51 40.03 -29.24
C GLN A 620 -69.90 41.41 -29.46
#